data_AF-A0AAD8QPH1-F1
#
_entry.id   AF-A0AAD8QPH1-F1
#
_cell.length_a   1.000
_cell.length_b   1.000
_cell.length_c   1.000
_cell.angle_alpha   90.00
_cell.angle_beta   90.00
_cell.angle_gamma   90.00
#
_symmetry.space_group_name_H-M   'P 1'
#
loop_
_entity.id
_entity.type
_entity.pdbx_description
1 polymer ?
#
loop_
_entity_poly.entity_id
_entity_poly.type
_entity_poly.pdbx_seq_one_letter_code
_entity_poly.pdbx_strand_id
1 'polypeptide(L)'
;MKMKIEEAKAGGFLSPQGNGGYYRFAAPCTFYGTPLPREAEGEDKQKKKPRFMNVFMCVPVAPGRSRVITAFPNNFGVWLDKIMPRWYFHIIQNAILDSDMYLLHVEERNFAAAGVDNWQKSVYVPTSSDSMVIAFRNWFRKHCKNQVDWAAPMVDQLPATPTKDKLMERYWSHVAQCRSCSAALKAMKALEVALQVATVAVVGFLAVAKGTLATSVVQKTAAVSLAIVCFAASLWLASFIQKNFYFQDYIHAYK
;
A
#
# COMPACT_ATOMS: atom_id res chain seq x y z
N MET A 1 10.08 23.94 2.13
CA MET A 1 11.48 23.48 1.96
C MET A 1 11.79 23.48 0.47
N LYS A 2 12.86 24.14 0.02
CA LYS A 2 13.20 24.20 -1.41
C LYS A 2 13.95 22.92 -1.80
N MET A 3 13.33 22.03 -2.56
CA MET A 3 14.01 20.82 -3.06
C MET A 3 14.93 21.18 -4.21
N LYS A 4 16.23 20.89 -4.05
CA LYS A 4 17.27 21.08 -5.05
C LYS A 4 17.52 19.77 -5.78
N ILE A 5 17.88 19.84 -7.05
CA ILE A 5 18.24 18.67 -7.86
C ILE A 5 19.73 18.75 -8.18
N GLU A 6 20.43 17.67 -7.88
CA GLU A 6 21.86 17.51 -8.04
C GLU A 6 22.16 16.23 -8.83
N GLU A 7 23.37 16.14 -9.38
CA GLU A 7 23.86 14.95 -10.11
C GLU A 7 22.95 14.44 -11.24
N ALA A 8 22.16 15.33 -11.87
CA ALA A 8 21.23 14.94 -12.94
C ALA A 8 21.99 14.40 -14.16
N LYS A 9 22.01 13.07 -14.32
CA LYS A 9 22.74 12.33 -15.34
C LYS A 9 21.86 11.20 -15.91
N ALA A 10 22.36 10.46 -16.89
CA ALA A 10 21.66 9.29 -17.44
C ALA A 10 21.29 8.26 -16.36
N GLY A 11 22.14 8.09 -15.34
CA GLY A 11 21.89 7.20 -14.20
C GLY A 11 20.84 7.68 -13.19
N GLY A 12 20.29 8.89 -13.33
CA GLY A 12 19.26 9.46 -12.45
C GLY A 12 19.65 10.80 -11.84
N PHE A 13 19.10 11.13 -10.66
CA PHE A 13 19.34 12.40 -9.96
C PHE A 13 19.22 12.27 -8.44
N LEU A 14 19.85 13.20 -7.72
CA LEU A 14 19.82 13.32 -6.27
C LEU A 14 19.04 14.57 -5.85
N SER A 15 18.29 14.49 -4.77
CA SER A 15 17.62 15.60 -4.11
C SER A 15 17.99 15.63 -2.62
N PRO A 16 19.01 16.39 -2.20
CA PRO A 16 19.31 16.57 -0.79
C PRO A 16 18.17 17.30 -0.08
N GLN A 17 17.99 16.98 1.20
CA GLN A 17 17.01 17.59 2.08
C GLN A 17 17.73 18.59 3.01
N GLY A 18 17.04 19.66 3.40
CA GLY A 18 17.66 20.72 4.23
C GLY A 18 18.11 20.26 5.61
N ASN A 19 17.67 19.08 6.06
CA ASN A 19 18.00 18.47 7.34
C ASN A 19 19.11 17.40 7.26
N GLY A 20 19.82 17.31 6.13
CA GLY A 20 20.88 16.30 5.91
C GLY A 20 20.39 14.95 5.39
N GLY A 21 19.08 14.77 5.21
CA GLY A 21 18.51 13.63 4.48
C GLY A 21 18.68 13.77 2.96
N TYR A 22 18.24 12.77 2.21
CA TYR A 22 18.27 12.81 0.74
C TYR A 22 17.26 11.85 0.12
N TYR A 23 16.88 12.12 -1.12
CA TYR A 23 16.19 11.18 -2.00
C TYR A 23 16.93 11.08 -3.33
N ARG A 24 16.98 9.88 -3.91
CA ARG A 24 17.63 9.61 -5.18
C ARG A 24 16.69 8.82 -6.07
N PHE A 25 16.56 9.29 -7.31
CA PHE A 25 16.10 8.45 -8.40
C PHE A 25 17.34 7.84 -9.05
N ALA A 26 17.38 6.51 -9.10
CA ALA A 26 18.37 5.73 -9.81
C ALA A 26 17.67 5.00 -10.96
N ALA A 27 18.13 5.30 -12.17
CA ALA A 27 17.59 4.70 -13.38
C ALA A 27 17.70 3.16 -13.34
N PRO A 28 16.75 2.42 -13.95
CA PRO A 28 15.63 2.96 -14.72
C PRO A 28 14.37 3.25 -13.88
N CYS A 29 14.26 2.68 -12.67
CA CYS A 29 12.97 2.63 -11.96
C CYS A 29 13.07 2.65 -10.42
N THR A 30 14.25 2.91 -9.86
CA THR A 30 14.43 2.85 -8.40
C THR A 30 14.41 4.26 -7.82
N PHE A 31 13.56 4.46 -6.83
CA PHE A 31 13.53 5.64 -5.98
C PHE A 31 13.88 5.23 -4.56
N TYR A 32 14.88 5.85 -3.95
CA TYR A 32 15.25 5.54 -2.58
C TYR A 32 15.82 6.74 -1.84
N GLY A 33 15.78 6.69 -0.51
CA GLY A 33 16.32 7.78 0.28
C GLY A 33 15.96 7.69 1.75
N THR A 34 16.42 8.68 2.49
CA THR A 34 16.16 8.81 3.92
C THR A 34 15.81 10.25 4.27
N PRO A 35 14.75 10.47 5.08
CA PRO A 35 14.48 11.78 5.65
C PRO A 35 15.41 12.11 6.81
N LEU A 36 16.20 11.15 7.31
CA LEU A 36 17.09 11.33 8.46
C LEU A 36 18.47 11.84 7.99
N PRO A 37 19.14 12.68 8.79
CA PRO A 37 20.49 13.14 8.49
C PRO A 37 21.47 11.96 8.34
N ARG A 38 22.42 12.08 7.41
CA ARG A 38 23.62 11.22 7.40
C ARG A 38 24.40 11.41 8.70
N GLU A 39 25.04 10.34 9.18
CA GLU A 39 26.03 10.45 10.26
C GLU A 39 27.14 11.39 9.81
N ALA A 40 27.43 12.43 10.60
CA ALA A 40 28.56 13.31 10.32
C ALA A 40 29.85 12.59 10.71
N GLU A 41 30.91 12.76 9.92
CA GLU A 41 32.25 12.28 10.30
C GLU A 41 32.68 12.96 11.60
N GLY A 42 32.85 12.19 12.68
CA GLY A 42 33.32 12.69 13.98
C GLY A 42 32.32 12.61 15.15
N GLU A 43 31.09 12.15 14.94
CA GLU A 43 30.12 11.99 16.04
C GLU A 43 30.35 10.72 16.87
N ASP A 44 30.09 10.83 18.18
CA ASP A 44 30.35 9.82 19.20
C ASP A 44 29.66 8.47 18.90
N LYS A 45 30.48 7.44 18.63
CA LYS A 45 30.05 6.12 18.12
C LYS A 45 29.30 5.27 19.15
N GLN A 46 29.12 5.73 20.38
CA GLN A 46 28.57 4.93 21.47
C GLN A 46 27.08 4.61 21.37
N LYS A 47 26.27 5.41 20.66
CA LYS A 47 24.84 5.12 20.41
C LYS A 47 24.55 5.08 18.91
N LYS A 48 24.20 3.90 18.38
CA LYS A 48 23.75 3.75 16.98
C LYS A 48 22.55 4.66 16.74
N LYS A 49 22.72 5.71 15.92
CA LYS A 49 21.62 6.63 15.57
C LYS A 49 20.52 5.89 14.81
N PRO A 50 19.25 6.32 14.93
CA PRO A 50 18.16 5.76 14.15
C PRO A 50 18.43 6.00 12.66
N ARG A 51 18.32 4.94 11.87
CA ARG A 51 18.44 4.92 10.42
C ARG A 51 17.19 4.30 9.84
N PHE A 52 16.69 4.92 8.80
CA PHE A 52 15.53 4.50 8.03
C PHE A 52 15.81 4.83 6.57
N MET A 53 15.44 3.95 5.66
CA MET A 53 15.49 4.23 4.25
C MET A 53 14.22 3.71 3.59
N ASN A 54 13.64 4.54 2.73
CA ASN A 54 12.61 4.14 1.80
C ASN A 54 13.28 3.63 0.53
N VAL A 55 12.83 2.49 0.02
CA VAL A 55 13.20 1.99 -1.32
C VAL A 55 11.90 1.65 -2.03
N PHE A 56 11.73 2.19 -3.22
CA PHE A 56 10.55 2.05 -4.07
C PHE A 56 11.02 1.74 -5.49
N MET A 57 10.69 0.56 -6.01
CA MET A 57 10.99 0.19 -7.39
C MET A 57 9.68 0.12 -8.18
N CYS A 58 9.54 0.97 -9.19
CA CYS A 58 8.38 1.01 -10.09
C CYS A 58 8.71 0.34 -11.42
N VAL A 59 8.59 -0.98 -11.49
CA VAL A 59 8.97 -1.72 -12.69
C VAL A 59 7.80 -1.72 -13.68
N PRO A 60 7.92 -1.09 -14.86
CA PRO A 60 6.88 -1.19 -15.89
C PRO A 60 6.81 -2.64 -16.39
N VAL A 61 5.61 -3.23 -16.43
CA VAL A 61 5.41 -4.64 -16.84
C VAL A 61 4.54 -4.79 -18.07
N ALA A 62 3.65 -3.82 -18.31
CA ALA A 62 2.92 -3.62 -19.54
C ALA A 62 2.46 -2.16 -19.59
N PRO A 63 2.06 -1.64 -20.74
CA PRO A 63 1.42 -0.33 -20.80
C PRO A 63 0.24 -0.19 -19.80
N GLY A 64 0.20 0.93 -19.07
CA GLY A 64 -0.78 1.16 -18.01
C GLY A 64 -0.64 0.26 -16.78
N ARG A 65 0.44 -0.53 -16.66
CA ARG A 65 0.68 -1.47 -15.57
C ARG A 65 2.12 -1.44 -15.10
N SER A 66 2.28 -1.14 -13.81
CA SER A 66 3.58 -1.21 -13.13
C SER A 66 3.50 -2.17 -11.95
N ARG A 67 4.61 -2.84 -11.67
CA ARG A 67 4.84 -3.56 -10.42
C ARG A 67 5.60 -2.65 -9.47
N VAL A 68 5.03 -2.44 -8.30
CA VAL A 68 5.68 -1.72 -7.20
C VAL A 68 6.32 -2.73 -6.25
N ILE A 69 7.60 -2.53 -5.95
CA ILE A 69 8.33 -3.30 -4.93
C ILE A 69 8.86 -2.29 -3.91
N THR A 70 8.47 -2.46 -2.65
CA THR A 70 8.85 -1.57 -1.56
C THR A 70 9.73 -2.28 -0.54
N ALA A 71 10.68 -1.54 0.03
CA ALA A 71 11.42 -1.96 1.20
C ALA A 71 11.65 -0.76 2.13
N PHE A 72 11.57 -1.02 3.43
CA PHE A 72 11.69 0.00 4.49
C PHE A 72 12.77 -0.38 5.51
N PRO A 73 14.03 -0.61 5.07
CA PRO A 73 15.11 -0.98 5.97
C PRO A 73 15.31 0.09 7.05
N ASN A 74 15.39 -0.37 8.30
CA ASN A 74 15.60 0.47 9.47
C ASN A 74 16.40 -0.28 10.54
N ASN A 75 16.91 0.43 11.54
CA ASN A 75 17.66 -0.15 12.66
C ASN A 75 17.00 0.11 14.04
N PHE A 76 15.80 0.67 14.07
CA PHE A 76 15.08 1.03 15.30
C PHE A 76 13.72 0.35 15.34
N GLY A 77 13.25 -0.05 16.52
CA GLY A 77 11.95 -0.72 16.61
C GLY A 77 11.91 -2.12 15.98
N VAL A 78 13.05 -2.70 15.59
CA VAL A 78 13.17 -4.05 14.97
C VAL A 78 12.59 -5.19 15.83
N TRP A 79 12.34 -4.94 17.12
CA TRP A 79 11.64 -5.90 17.98
C TRP A 79 10.16 -6.08 17.56
N LEU A 80 9.55 -5.05 16.97
CA LEU A 80 8.19 -5.11 16.42
C LEU A 80 8.08 -6.15 15.32
N ASP A 81 9.13 -6.35 14.51
CA ASP A 81 9.16 -7.37 13.45
C ASP A 81 9.06 -8.81 13.99
N LYS A 82 9.35 -9.02 15.29
CA LYS A 82 9.23 -10.32 15.96
C LYS A 82 7.82 -10.61 16.47
N ILE A 83 7.01 -9.58 16.68
CA ILE A 83 5.68 -9.69 17.32
C ILE A 83 4.58 -9.47 16.29
N MET A 84 4.77 -8.50 15.40
CA MET A 84 3.78 -8.13 14.40
C MET A 84 3.92 -9.04 13.18
N PRO A 85 2.84 -9.71 12.76
CA PRO A 85 2.90 -10.57 11.59
C PRO A 85 3.09 -9.74 10.33
N ARG A 86 3.85 -10.26 9.37
CA ARG A 86 4.22 -9.54 8.14
C ARG A 86 3.04 -8.95 7.37
N TRP A 87 1.90 -9.66 7.31
CA TRP A 87 0.69 -9.17 6.63
C TRP A 87 0.15 -7.89 7.25
N TYR A 88 0.38 -7.65 8.54
CA TYR A 88 -0.07 -6.43 9.22
C TYR A 88 0.68 -5.20 8.72
N PHE A 89 1.98 -5.30 8.47
CA PHE A 89 2.73 -4.22 7.84
C PHE A 89 2.26 -3.98 6.40
N HIS A 90 1.88 -5.04 5.68
CA HIS A 90 1.36 -4.90 4.32
C HIS A 90 0.01 -4.17 4.27
N ILE A 91 -0.91 -4.37 5.22
CA ILE A 91 -2.19 -3.63 5.20
C ILE A 91 -1.95 -2.12 5.37
N ILE A 92 -0.98 -1.72 6.20
CA ILE A 92 -0.60 -0.32 6.39
C ILE A 92 -0.01 0.26 5.10
N GLN A 93 0.91 -0.48 4.46
CA GLN A 93 1.54 -0.03 3.22
C GLN A 93 0.55 0.03 2.05
N ASN A 94 -0.31 -0.98 1.90
CA ASN A 94 -1.33 -1.00 0.86
C ASN A 94 -2.31 0.17 1.03
N ALA A 95 -2.68 0.54 2.26
CA ALA A 95 -3.56 1.70 2.48
C ALA A 95 -2.99 3.02 1.93
N ILE A 96 -1.66 3.16 1.84
CA ILE A 96 -1.00 4.30 1.20
C ILE A 96 -1.05 4.17 -0.33
N LEU A 97 -0.75 2.97 -0.86
CA LEU A 97 -0.80 2.75 -2.31
C LEU A 97 -2.21 2.90 -2.87
N ASP A 98 -3.21 2.41 -2.14
CA ASP A 98 -4.61 2.46 -2.56
C ASP A 98 -5.15 3.89 -2.55
N SER A 99 -4.68 4.78 -1.66
CA SER A 99 -5.14 6.18 -1.67
C SER A 99 -4.73 6.94 -2.93
N ASP A 100 -3.67 6.50 -3.60
CA ASP A 100 -3.10 7.20 -4.76
C ASP A 100 -3.43 6.47 -6.08
N MET A 101 -3.79 5.19 -6.03
CA MET A 101 -3.96 4.32 -7.21
C MET A 101 -4.91 4.90 -8.26
N TYR A 102 -6.08 5.39 -7.85
CA TYR A 102 -7.05 5.98 -8.77
C TYR A 102 -6.54 7.27 -9.41
N LEU A 103 -5.86 8.13 -8.63
CA LEU A 103 -5.30 9.38 -9.12
C LEU A 103 -4.22 9.12 -10.16
N LEU A 104 -3.29 8.20 -9.88
CA LEU A 104 -2.22 7.82 -10.81
C LEU A 104 -2.78 7.27 -12.12
N HIS A 105 -3.84 6.44 -12.04
CA HIS A 105 -4.51 5.88 -13.22
C HIS A 105 -5.16 6.93 -14.11
N VAL A 106 -5.80 7.95 -13.51
CA VAL A 106 -6.39 9.08 -14.23
C VAL A 106 -5.31 10.00 -14.78
N GLU A 107 -4.26 10.27 -14.00
CA GLU A 107 -3.15 11.12 -14.41
C GLU A 107 -2.45 10.58 -15.67
N GLU A 108 -2.17 9.28 -15.73
CA GLU A 108 -1.57 8.63 -16.90
C GLU A 108 -2.42 8.82 -18.17
N ARG A 109 -3.75 8.73 -18.04
CA ARG A 109 -4.69 8.95 -19.14
C ARG A 109 -4.76 10.41 -19.58
N ASN A 110 -4.71 11.34 -18.63
CA ASN A 110 -4.65 12.76 -18.95
C ASN A 110 -3.35 13.13 -19.67
N PHE A 111 -2.23 12.47 -19.35
CA PHE A 111 -0.98 12.63 -20.10
C PHE A 111 -1.07 12.03 -21.50
N ALA A 112 -1.67 10.84 -21.64
CA ALA A 112 -1.88 10.24 -22.95
C ALA A 112 -2.77 11.12 -23.84
N ALA A 113 -3.87 11.65 -23.30
CA ALA A 113 -4.81 12.51 -24.03
C ALA A 113 -4.21 13.86 -24.44
N ALA A 114 -3.38 14.48 -23.59
CA ALA A 114 -2.68 15.73 -23.95
C ALA A 114 -1.48 15.50 -24.91
N GLY A 115 -1.07 14.24 -25.08
CA GLY A 115 0.21 13.85 -25.66
C GLY A 115 1.32 13.90 -24.61
N VAL A 116 2.09 12.81 -24.50
CA VAL A 116 3.11 12.64 -23.45
C VAL A 116 4.20 13.71 -23.44
N ASP A 117 4.47 14.34 -24.60
CA ASP A 117 5.39 15.47 -24.72
C ASP A 117 4.83 16.78 -24.12
N ASN A 118 3.51 16.90 -24.01
CA ASN A 118 2.79 18.05 -23.48
C ASN A 118 2.25 17.82 -22.06
N TRP A 119 2.78 16.84 -21.31
CA TRP A 119 2.28 16.46 -19.99
C TRP A 119 2.07 17.64 -19.03
N GLN A 120 2.88 18.71 -19.13
CA GLN A 120 2.72 19.92 -18.29
C GLN A 120 1.38 20.63 -18.49
N LYS A 121 0.67 20.40 -19.59
CA LYS A 121 -0.68 20.95 -19.82
C LYS A 121 -1.75 20.24 -18.99
N SER A 122 -1.45 19.03 -18.50
CA SER A 122 -2.40 18.20 -17.74
C SER A 122 -2.24 18.31 -16.23
N VAL A 123 -1.19 18.98 -15.74
CA VAL A 123 -0.89 19.10 -14.31
C VAL A 123 -0.41 20.50 -13.93
N TYR A 124 -0.56 20.83 -12.66
CA TYR A 124 -0.08 22.10 -12.10
C TYR A 124 1.01 21.82 -11.07
N VAL A 125 2.26 22.19 -11.41
CA VAL A 125 3.48 21.92 -10.62
C VAL A 125 4.23 23.23 -10.27
N PRO A 126 3.59 24.17 -9.56
CA PRO A 126 4.10 25.54 -9.44
C PRO A 126 5.18 25.72 -8.37
N THR A 127 5.40 24.74 -7.50
CA THR A 127 6.20 24.92 -6.29
C THR A 127 7.54 24.20 -6.34
N SER A 128 8.46 24.59 -5.45
CA SER A 128 9.70 23.85 -5.25
C SER A 128 9.51 22.43 -4.70
N SER A 129 8.31 22.08 -4.23
CA SER A 129 7.99 20.72 -3.80
C SER A 129 7.78 19.79 -5.01
N ASP A 130 7.60 20.35 -6.21
CA ASP A 130 7.39 19.60 -7.44
C ASP A 130 8.70 19.30 -8.18
N SER A 131 9.83 19.85 -7.70
CA SER A 131 11.14 19.78 -8.36
C SER A 131 11.56 18.36 -8.77
N MET A 132 11.27 17.36 -7.94
CA MET A 132 11.65 15.97 -8.22
C MET A 132 10.77 15.33 -9.30
N VAL A 133 9.48 15.67 -9.34
CA VAL A 133 8.56 15.25 -10.40
C VAL A 133 9.01 15.83 -11.73
N ILE A 134 9.33 17.13 -11.75
CA ILE A 134 9.84 17.83 -12.93
C ILE A 134 11.19 17.23 -13.37
N ALA A 135 12.10 16.95 -12.43
CA ALA A 135 13.38 16.33 -12.72
C ALA A 135 13.23 14.94 -13.36
N PHE A 136 12.36 14.10 -12.81
CA PHE A 136 12.06 12.79 -13.37
C PHE A 136 11.47 12.89 -14.77
N ARG A 137 10.47 13.77 -14.99
CA ARG A 137 9.84 13.94 -16.31
C ARG A 137 10.83 14.45 -17.36
N ASN A 138 11.72 15.38 -16.99
CA ASN A 138 12.77 15.86 -17.88
C ASN A 138 13.80 14.77 -18.19
N TRP A 139 14.18 13.98 -17.19
CA TRP A 139 15.07 12.82 -17.38
C TRP A 139 14.42 11.79 -18.32
N PHE A 140 13.15 11.45 -18.10
CA PHE A 140 12.40 10.47 -18.90
C PHE A 140 12.21 10.94 -20.35
N ARG A 141 11.93 12.23 -20.56
CA ARG A 141 11.93 12.85 -21.90
C ARG A 141 13.30 12.71 -22.58
N LYS A 142 14.36 13.12 -21.88
CA LYS A 142 15.72 13.20 -22.45
C LYS A 142 16.30 11.82 -22.79
N HIS A 143 16.09 10.84 -21.92
CA HIS A 143 16.76 9.54 -22.02
C HIS A 143 15.86 8.43 -22.57
N CYS A 144 14.54 8.61 -22.52
CA CYS A 144 13.58 7.58 -22.92
C CYS A 144 12.53 8.08 -23.91
N LYS A 145 12.60 9.34 -24.38
CA LYS A 145 11.60 9.95 -25.29
C LYS A 145 10.16 9.86 -24.75
N ASN A 146 9.99 10.00 -23.43
CA ASN A 146 8.70 9.86 -22.72
C ASN A 146 8.01 8.51 -22.89
N GLN A 147 8.74 7.45 -23.25
CA GLN A 147 8.18 6.13 -23.47
C GLN A 147 9.04 5.04 -22.82
N VAL A 148 8.39 3.94 -22.43
CA VAL A 148 9.07 2.69 -22.14
C VAL A 148 9.22 1.95 -23.47
N ASP A 149 10.43 1.49 -23.78
CA ASP A 149 10.67 0.72 -24.99
C ASP A 149 10.21 -0.73 -24.76
N TRP A 150 9.04 -1.06 -25.30
CA TRP A 150 8.46 -2.39 -25.19
C TRP A 150 9.00 -3.28 -26.31
N ALA A 151 9.29 -4.54 -25.98
CA ALA A 151 9.84 -5.49 -26.95
C ALA A 151 8.93 -5.73 -28.18
N ALA A 152 7.62 -5.48 -28.06
CA ALA A 152 6.67 -5.52 -29.17
C ALA A 152 6.06 -4.13 -29.38
N PRO A 153 5.87 -3.69 -30.65
CA PRO A 153 5.12 -2.47 -30.95
C PRO A 153 3.69 -2.60 -30.39
N MET A 154 3.32 -1.72 -29.47
CA MET A 154 1.96 -1.67 -28.91
C MET A 154 1.30 -0.36 -29.35
N VAL A 155 0.40 -0.47 -30.34
CA VAL A 155 -0.53 0.59 -30.75
C VAL A 155 -1.56 0.75 -29.63
N ASP A 156 -1.94 2.00 -29.30
CA ASP A 156 -2.86 2.33 -28.21
C ASP A 156 -2.45 1.76 -26.85
N GLN A 157 -1.35 2.31 -26.33
CA GLN A 157 -0.64 1.81 -25.15
C GLN A 157 -1.58 1.56 -23.94
N LEU A 158 -2.56 2.42 -23.63
CA LEU A 158 -3.33 2.22 -22.40
C LEU A 158 -4.55 1.31 -22.61
N PRO A 159 -4.74 0.26 -21.79
CA PRO A 159 -5.97 -0.53 -21.82
C PRO A 159 -7.18 0.32 -21.42
N ALA A 160 -8.37 -0.12 -21.82
CA ALA A 160 -9.63 0.51 -21.42
C ALA A 160 -9.71 0.67 -19.89
N THR A 161 -10.24 1.81 -19.44
CA THR A 161 -10.42 2.09 -18.01
C THR A 161 -11.40 1.08 -17.39
N PRO A 162 -10.97 0.27 -16.40
CA PRO A 162 -11.91 -0.54 -15.63
C PRO A 162 -12.76 0.35 -14.72
N THR A 163 -13.81 -0.22 -14.12
CA THR A 163 -14.55 0.46 -13.05
C THR A 163 -13.62 0.75 -11.87
N LYS A 164 -13.92 1.80 -11.09
CA LYS A 164 -13.13 2.16 -9.90
C LYS A 164 -12.97 0.97 -8.95
N ASP A 165 -14.04 0.22 -8.71
CA ASP A 165 -14.01 -0.95 -7.82
C ASP A 165 -13.02 -2.02 -8.29
N LYS A 166 -12.98 -2.29 -9.60
CA LYS A 166 -12.03 -3.25 -10.20
C LYS A 166 -10.60 -2.74 -10.16
N LEU A 167 -10.39 -1.43 -10.39
CA LEU A 167 -9.06 -0.82 -10.35
C LEU A 167 -8.45 -0.90 -8.93
N MET A 168 -9.30 -0.69 -7.93
CA MET A 168 -8.92 -0.56 -6.52
C MET A 168 -9.03 -1.89 -5.77
N GLU A 169 -9.24 -3.00 -6.48
CA GLU A 169 -9.42 -4.33 -5.87
C GLU A 169 -8.06 -4.89 -5.40
N ARG A 170 -7.82 -4.79 -4.09
CA ARG A 170 -6.58 -5.21 -3.43
C ARG A 170 -6.33 -6.71 -3.52
N TYR A 171 -7.40 -7.49 -3.61
CA TYR A 171 -7.26 -8.95 -3.65
C TYR A 171 -6.39 -9.39 -4.83
N TRP A 172 -6.66 -8.87 -6.03
CA TRP A 172 -5.92 -9.24 -7.24
C TRP A 172 -4.60 -8.47 -7.39
N SER A 173 -4.55 -7.21 -6.97
CA SER A 173 -3.32 -6.40 -7.06
C SER A 173 -2.25 -6.86 -6.08
N HIS A 174 -2.63 -7.48 -4.95
CA HIS A 174 -1.69 -7.87 -3.89
C HIS A 174 -1.98 -9.24 -3.25
N VAL A 175 -3.17 -9.43 -2.65
CA VAL A 175 -3.40 -10.54 -1.70
C VAL A 175 -3.22 -11.92 -2.34
N ALA A 176 -3.74 -12.12 -3.56
CA ALA A 176 -3.65 -13.37 -4.30
C ALA A 176 -2.21 -13.80 -4.60
N GLN A 177 -1.28 -12.84 -4.71
CA GLN A 177 0.12 -13.06 -5.04
C GLN A 177 1.02 -13.04 -3.79
N CYS A 178 0.51 -12.58 -2.65
CA CYS A 178 1.26 -12.49 -1.40
C CYS A 178 0.95 -13.68 -0.48
N ARG A 179 1.94 -14.56 -0.26
CA ARG A 179 1.78 -15.72 0.65
C ARG A 179 1.37 -15.33 2.07
N SER A 180 1.89 -14.22 2.60
CA SER A 180 1.58 -13.77 3.96
C SER A 180 0.13 -13.28 4.07
N CYS A 181 -0.32 -12.44 3.13
CA CYS A 181 -1.67 -11.87 3.16
C CYS A 181 -2.73 -12.91 2.79
N SER A 182 -2.46 -13.78 1.81
CA SER A 182 -3.38 -14.87 1.46
C SER A 182 -3.55 -15.89 2.58
N ALA A 183 -2.48 -16.25 3.30
CA ALA A 183 -2.57 -17.12 4.47
C ALA A 183 -3.37 -16.46 5.60
N ALA A 184 -3.11 -15.18 5.88
CA ALA A 184 -3.84 -14.41 6.89
C ALA A 184 -5.33 -14.31 6.57
N LEU A 185 -5.67 -14.01 5.31
CA LEU A 185 -7.05 -13.97 4.82
C LEU A 185 -7.76 -15.31 5.01
N LYS A 186 -7.12 -16.42 4.64
CA LYS A 186 -7.67 -17.77 4.82
C LYS A 186 -7.93 -18.07 6.29
N ALA A 187 -6.98 -17.78 7.17
CA ALA A 187 -7.12 -17.99 8.61
C ALA A 187 -8.25 -17.13 9.22
N MET A 188 -8.33 -15.86 8.85
CA MET A 188 -9.40 -14.96 9.31
C MET A 188 -10.78 -15.38 8.78
N LYS A 189 -10.89 -15.84 7.53
CA LYS A 189 -12.14 -16.39 7.00
C LYS A 189 -12.56 -17.66 7.72
N ALA A 190 -11.62 -18.55 8.05
CA ALA A 190 -11.92 -19.73 8.86
C ALA A 190 -12.40 -19.35 10.27
N LEU A 191 -11.77 -18.35 10.89
CA LEU A 191 -12.20 -17.83 12.19
C LEU A 191 -13.58 -17.17 12.14
N GLU A 192 -13.89 -16.39 11.10
CA GLU A 192 -15.20 -15.80 10.86
C GLU A 192 -16.29 -16.88 10.84
N VAL A 193 -16.08 -17.96 10.06
CA VAL A 193 -17.01 -19.09 9.99
C VAL A 193 -17.10 -19.83 11.33
N ALA A 194 -15.96 -20.07 12.01
CA ALA A 194 -15.96 -20.74 13.30
C ALA A 194 -16.76 -19.96 14.37
N LEU A 195 -16.64 -18.63 14.39
CA LEU A 195 -17.41 -17.76 15.28
C LEU A 195 -18.92 -17.83 14.98
N GLN A 196 -19.31 -17.83 13.70
CA GLN A 196 -20.71 -17.99 13.29
C GLN A 196 -21.28 -19.35 13.70
N VAL A 197 -20.53 -20.43 13.45
CA VAL A 197 -20.91 -21.79 13.87
C VAL A 197 -21.03 -21.88 15.39
N ALA A 198 -20.10 -21.29 16.15
CA ALA A 198 -20.17 -21.26 17.61
C ALA A 198 -21.42 -20.53 18.10
N THR A 199 -21.77 -19.37 17.52
CA THR A 199 -23.02 -18.66 17.83
C THR A 199 -24.24 -19.55 17.62
N VAL A 200 -24.36 -20.18 16.44
CA VAL A 200 -25.51 -21.05 16.12
C VAL A 200 -25.56 -22.27 17.04
N ALA A 201 -24.41 -22.88 17.34
CA ALA A 201 -24.32 -24.04 18.22
C ALA A 201 -24.73 -23.69 19.66
N VAL A 202 -24.31 -22.55 20.20
CA VAL A 202 -24.69 -22.11 21.56
C VAL A 202 -26.19 -21.80 21.64
N VAL A 203 -26.75 -21.10 20.64
CA VAL A 203 -28.19 -20.81 20.60
C VAL A 203 -29.01 -22.09 20.43
N GLY A 204 -28.60 -22.98 19.52
CA GLY A 204 -29.26 -24.26 19.29
C GLY A 204 -29.19 -25.17 20.52
N PHE A 205 -28.04 -25.23 21.20
CA PHE A 205 -27.89 -25.97 22.45
C PHE A 205 -28.83 -25.44 23.54
N LEU A 206 -28.92 -24.13 23.73
CA LEU A 206 -29.85 -23.53 24.69
C LEU A 206 -31.33 -23.79 24.35
N ALA A 207 -31.68 -23.87 23.07
CA ALA A 207 -33.04 -24.15 22.62
C ALA A 207 -33.46 -25.62 22.85
N VAL A 208 -32.53 -26.56 22.72
CA VAL A 208 -32.79 -28.02 22.84
C VAL A 208 -32.54 -28.54 24.25
N ALA A 209 -31.73 -27.84 25.06
CA ALA A 209 -31.45 -28.21 26.43
C ALA A 209 -32.75 -28.26 27.26
N LYS A 210 -33.26 -29.48 27.48
CA LYS A 210 -34.25 -29.74 28.55
C LYS A 210 -33.65 -29.26 29.87
N GLY A 211 -34.46 -28.69 30.75
CA GLY A 211 -34.09 -27.86 31.91
C GLY A 211 -33.06 -28.41 32.93
N THR A 212 -32.44 -29.56 32.68
CA THR A 212 -31.39 -30.22 33.44
C THR A 212 -29.95 -29.80 33.06
N LEU A 213 -29.69 -29.21 31.89
CA LEU A 213 -28.31 -28.93 31.43
C LEU A 213 -27.78 -27.51 31.74
N ALA A 214 -28.65 -26.51 31.88
CA ALA A 214 -28.32 -25.16 32.32
C ALA A 214 -29.36 -24.73 33.35
N THR A 215 -29.08 -25.03 34.62
CA THR A 215 -30.06 -24.97 35.71
C THR A 215 -30.20 -23.56 36.27
N SER A 216 -29.19 -22.70 36.12
CA SER A 216 -29.23 -21.32 36.62
C SER A 216 -29.44 -20.29 35.51
N VAL A 217 -30.17 -19.22 35.85
CA VAL A 217 -30.34 -18.04 34.99
C VAL A 217 -28.98 -17.47 34.59
N VAL A 218 -28.01 -17.47 35.50
CA VAL A 218 -26.65 -16.99 35.27
C VAL A 218 -25.95 -17.74 34.13
N GLN A 219 -26.05 -19.08 34.09
CA GLN A 219 -25.45 -19.89 33.03
C GLN A 219 -26.07 -19.60 31.66
N LYS A 220 -27.40 -19.45 31.60
CA LYS A 220 -28.12 -19.11 30.36
C LYS A 220 -27.72 -17.72 29.88
N THR A 221 -27.68 -16.74 30.76
CA THR A 221 -27.28 -15.37 30.44
C THR A 221 -25.82 -15.29 29.97
N ALA A 222 -24.92 -16.05 30.60
CA ALA A 222 -23.51 -16.12 30.18
C ALA A 222 -23.36 -16.74 28.78
N ALA A 223 -24.08 -17.84 28.50
CA ALA A 223 -24.06 -18.49 27.19
C ALA A 223 -24.63 -17.59 26.09
N VAL A 224 -25.76 -16.91 26.35
CA VAL A 224 -26.35 -15.93 25.40
C VAL A 224 -25.37 -14.78 25.16
N SER A 225 -24.77 -14.23 26.21
CA SER A 225 -23.77 -13.16 26.09
C SER A 225 -22.59 -13.58 25.23
N LEU A 226 -22.07 -14.80 25.43
CA LEU A 226 -20.99 -15.35 24.62
C LEU A 226 -21.40 -15.48 23.14
N ALA A 227 -22.60 -15.99 22.86
CA ALA A 227 -23.10 -16.12 21.49
C ALA A 227 -23.21 -14.77 20.77
N ILE A 228 -23.68 -13.73 21.49
CA ILE A 228 -23.75 -12.35 21.00
C ILE A 228 -22.33 -11.82 20.71
N VAL A 229 -21.38 -12.02 21.63
CA VAL A 229 -19.99 -11.58 21.45
C VAL A 229 -19.35 -12.27 20.25
N CYS A 230 -19.53 -13.58 20.09
CA CYS A 230 -19.03 -14.32 18.93
C CYS A 230 -19.63 -13.80 17.62
N PHE A 231 -20.93 -13.51 17.60
CA PHE A 231 -21.60 -12.98 16.42
C PHE A 231 -21.08 -11.57 16.08
N ALA A 232 -21.02 -10.68 17.05
CA ALA A 232 -20.49 -9.33 16.87
C ALA A 232 -19.02 -9.35 16.41
N ALA A 233 -18.19 -10.23 16.98
CA ALA A 233 -16.82 -10.45 16.55
C ALA A 233 -16.74 -10.95 15.09
N SER A 234 -17.65 -11.82 14.66
CA SER A 234 -17.70 -12.28 13.27
C SER A 234 -18.05 -11.16 12.28
N LEU A 235 -18.99 -10.27 12.63
CA LEU A 235 -19.37 -9.13 11.80
C LEU A 235 -18.24 -8.09 11.72
N TRP A 236 -17.58 -7.83 12.85
CA TRP A 236 -16.38 -7.00 12.88
C TRP A 236 -15.28 -7.59 12.01
N LEU A 237 -15.04 -8.90 12.11
CA LEU A 237 -14.01 -9.60 11.34
C LEU A 237 -14.33 -9.58 9.83
N ALA A 238 -15.59 -9.80 9.44
CA ALA A 238 -16.02 -9.68 8.05
C ALA A 238 -15.75 -8.28 7.48
N SER A 239 -16.08 -7.24 8.27
CA SER A 239 -15.82 -5.83 7.90
C SER A 239 -14.33 -5.53 7.82
N PHE A 240 -13.55 -6.02 8.79
CA PHE A 240 -12.10 -5.91 8.80
C PHE A 240 -11.47 -6.59 7.59
N ILE A 241 -11.92 -7.79 7.24
CA ILE A 241 -11.45 -8.52 6.06
C ILE A 241 -11.76 -7.74 4.78
N GLN A 242 -13.00 -7.27 4.62
CA GLN A 242 -13.42 -6.52 3.44
C GLN A 242 -12.52 -5.29 3.26
N LYS A 243 -12.39 -4.50 4.32
CA LYS A 243 -11.60 -3.26 4.35
C LYS A 243 -10.13 -3.48 4.02
N ASN A 244 -9.51 -4.51 4.58
CA ASN A 244 -8.05 -4.68 4.56
C ASN A 244 -7.54 -5.66 3.49
N PHE A 245 -8.37 -6.56 2.97
CA PHE A 245 -7.94 -7.57 1.99
C PHE A 245 -8.61 -7.44 0.62
N TYR A 246 -9.78 -6.80 0.52
CA TYR A 246 -10.50 -6.69 -0.75
C TYR A 246 -10.52 -5.27 -1.27
N PHE A 247 -11.10 -4.34 -0.52
CA PHE A 247 -11.35 -3.01 -1.04
C PHE A 247 -11.50 -2.00 0.10
N GLN A 248 -10.87 -0.83 -0.09
CA GLN A 248 -11.08 0.36 0.71
C GLN A 248 -11.43 1.48 -0.26
N ASP A 249 -12.61 2.06 -0.12
CA ASP A 249 -12.94 3.24 -0.91
C ASP A 249 -12.20 4.46 -0.37
N TYR A 250 -11.89 5.37 -1.28
CA TYR A 250 -11.37 6.70 -0.99
C TYR A 250 -12.20 7.72 -1.75
N ILE A 251 -12.58 8.78 -1.06
CA ILE A 251 -13.19 9.95 -1.67
C ILE A 251 -12.06 10.70 -2.37
N HIS A 252 -11.90 10.41 -3.66
CA HIS A 252 -11.05 11.20 -4.53
C HIS A 252 -11.85 12.43 -4.95
N ALA A 253 -11.21 13.59 -5.02
CA ALA A 253 -11.84 14.78 -5.56
C ALA A 253 -12.23 14.50 -7.02
N TYR A 254 -13.53 14.35 -7.28
CA TYR A 254 -14.05 14.28 -8.62
C TYR A 254 -13.95 15.69 -9.22
N LYS A 255 -13.25 15.81 -10.35
CA LYS A 255 -13.49 16.92 -11.28
C LYS A 255 -14.60 16.50 -12.23
#